data_AF-A0AAU5XL41-F1
#
_entry.id   AF-A0AAU5XL41-F1
#
_cell.length_a   1.000
_cell.length_b   1.000
_cell.length_c   1.000
_cell.angle_alpha   90.00
_cell.angle_beta   90.00
_cell.angle_gamma   90.00
#
_symmetry.space_group_name_H-M   'P 1'
#
loop_
_entity.id
_entity.type
_entity.pdbx_description
1 polymer ?
#
loop_
_entity_poly.entity_id
_entity_poly.type
_entity_poly.pdbx_seq_one_letter_code
_entity_poly.pdbx_strand_id
1 'polypeptide(L)' 'MSDWSSLERFLRTDPLDAGCAGTFDLLDLYVEERLAGGDPEGRFPGVAAHLRICDPCLDDYEGLLAAVGA' A
#
# COMPACT_ATOMS: atom_id res chain seq x y z
N MET A 1 15.02 33.24 2.73
CA MET A 1 15.22 31.89 3.31
C MET A 1 14.01 31.09 2.89
N SER A 2 14.21 30.03 2.11
CA SER A 2 13.12 29.16 1.66
C SER A 2 12.33 28.64 2.87
N ASP A 3 11.01 28.64 2.78
CA ASP A 3 10.14 28.10 3.81
C ASP A 3 10.21 26.57 3.79
N TRP A 4 11.30 26.05 4.37
CA TRP A 4 11.62 24.63 4.44
C TRP A 4 10.48 23.81 5.06
N SER A 5 9.74 24.38 6.02
CA SER A 5 8.58 23.77 6.65
C SER A 5 7.40 23.54 5.68
N SER A 6 7.26 24.39 4.66
CA SER A 6 6.24 24.25 3.63
C SER A 6 6.61 23.17 2.62
N LEU A 7 7.89 23.13 2.22
CA LEU A 7 8.41 22.07 1.36
C LEU A 7 8.29 20.69 2.02
N GLU A 8 8.63 20.59 3.30
CA GLU A 8 8.57 19.33 4.07
C GLU A 8 7.14 18.82 4.24
N ARG A 9 6.16 19.74 4.31
CA ARG A 9 4.73 19.40 4.29
C ARG A 9 4.25 18.98 2.91
N PHE A 10 4.76 19.60 1.85
CA PHE A 10 4.43 19.26 0.47
C PHE A 10 4.99 17.88 0.09
N LEU A 11 6.18 17.54 0.57
CA LEU A 11 6.85 16.26 0.31
C LEU A 11 6.39 15.13 1.23
N ARG A 12 5.48 15.40 2.19
CA ARG A 12 4.91 14.34 3.02
C ARG A 12 3.92 13.51 2.22
N THR A 13 4.22 12.23 2.07
CA THR A 13 3.25 11.20 1.74
C THR A 13 2.26 11.02 2.89
N ASP A 14 1.15 10.32 2.62
CA ASP A 14 0.21 9.90 3.68
C ASP A 14 1.02 9.23 4.81
N PRO A 15 0.92 9.69 6.07
CA PRO A 15 1.71 9.14 7.17
C PRO A 15 1.43 7.66 7.44
N LEU A 16 0.35 7.11 6.88
CA LEU A 16 0.07 5.69 6.95
C LEU A 16 0.76 4.90 5.82
N ASP A 17 1.14 5.53 4.71
CA ASP A 17 1.73 4.88 3.55
C ASP A 17 2.98 4.05 3.91
N ALA A 18 2.91 2.74 3.65
CA ALA A 18 3.98 1.80 3.93
C ALA A 18 5.18 1.92 2.98
N GLY A 19 5.01 2.63 1.85
CA GLY A 19 5.97 2.67 0.75
C GLY A 19 6.05 1.34 0.00
N CYS A 20 6.81 1.32 -1.10
CA CYS A 20 6.92 0.13 -1.96
C CYS A 20 7.49 -1.09 -1.21
N ALA A 21 8.58 -0.92 -0.45
CA ALA A 21 9.22 -2.00 0.28
C ALA A 21 8.30 -2.57 1.38
N GLY A 22 7.70 -1.69 2.20
CA GLY A 22 6.77 -2.12 3.25
C GLY A 22 5.49 -2.74 2.70
N THR A 23 5.03 -2.28 1.53
CA THR A 23 3.93 -2.92 0.80
C THR A 23 4.31 -4.31 0.32
N PHE A 24 5.46 -4.46 -0.33
CA PHE A 24 5.93 -5.74 -0.85
C PHE A 24 6.12 -6.78 0.26
N ASP A 25 6.67 -6.38 1.41
CA ASP A 25 6.87 -7.25 2.58
C ASP A 25 5.58 -7.78 3.22
N LEU A 26 4.44 -7.14 2.94
CA LEU A 26 3.13 -7.47 3.54
C LEU A 26 2.09 -7.89 2.51
N LEU A 27 2.43 -7.91 1.22
CA LEU A 27 1.47 -8.04 0.12
C LEU A 27 0.80 -9.42 0.10
N ASP A 28 1.54 -10.46 0.47
CA ASP A 28 1.04 -11.82 0.63
C ASP A 28 -0.05 -11.89 1.71
N LEU A 29 0.22 -11.35 2.90
CA LEU A 29 -0.73 -11.32 4.01
C LEU A 29 -1.97 -10.47 3.69
N TYR A 30 -1.78 -9.37 2.95
CA TYR A 30 -2.88 -8.54 2.48
C TYR A 30 -3.82 -9.32 1.56
N VAL A 31 -3.25 -10.09 0.61
CA VAL A 31 -4.02 -10.93 -0.31
C VAL A 31 -4.69 -12.10 0.40
N GLU A 32 -4.00 -12.77 1.34
CA GLU A 32 -4.58 -13.85 2.14
C GLU A 32 -5.80 -13.40 2.93
N GLU A 33 -5.70 -12.27 3.64
CA GLU A 33 -6.84 -11.68 4.38
C GLU A 33 -8.01 -11.36 3.44
N ARG A 34 -7.72 -10.83 2.25
CA ARG A 34 -8.74 -10.54 1.24
C ARG A 34 -9.46 -11.80 0.75
N LEU A 35 -8.71 -12.86 0.44
CA LEU A 35 -9.26 -14.12 -0.05
C LEU A 35 -10.02 -14.89 1.04
N ALA A 36 -9.66 -14.69 2.31
CA ALA A 36 -10.43 -15.17 3.44
C ALA A 36 -11.76 -14.43 3.65
N GLY A 37 -12.06 -13.38 2.87
CA GLY A 37 -13.26 -12.54 3.02
C GLY A 37 -13.17 -11.55 4.18
N GLY A 38 -11.94 -11.24 4.64
CA GLY A 38 -11.67 -10.30 5.71
C GLY A 38 -11.66 -8.83 5.27
N ASP A 39 -11.07 -7.98 6.12
CA ASP A 39 -10.91 -6.53 5.92
C ASP A 39 -9.42 -6.15 5.87
N PRO A 40 -8.75 -6.39 4.72
CA PRO A 40 -7.33 -6.10 4.58
C PRO A 40 -7.05 -4.59 4.65
N GLU A 41 -7.97 -3.73 4.23
CA GLU A 41 -7.83 -2.28 4.33
C GLU A 41 -7.78 -1.81 5.79
N GLY A 42 -8.63 -2.37 6.66
CA GLY A 42 -8.61 -2.09 8.10
C GLY A 42 -7.41 -2.70 8.82
N ARG A 43 -6.97 -3.89 8.42
CA ARG A 43 -5.84 -4.61 9.03
C ARG A 43 -4.48 -4.06 8.62
N PHE A 44 -4.35 -3.60 7.38
CA PHE A 44 -3.11 -3.12 6.77
C PHE A 44 -3.30 -1.74 6.13
N PRO A 45 -3.63 -0.70 6.92
CA PRO A 45 -4.01 0.61 6.38
C PRO A 45 -2.91 1.27 5.56
N GLY A 46 -1.63 0.96 5.85
CA GLY A 46 -0.51 1.50 5.09
C GLY A 46 -0.29 0.87 3.73
N VAL A 47 -0.56 -0.43 3.60
CA VAL A 47 -0.58 -1.13 2.30
C VAL A 47 -1.74 -0.59 1.47
N ALA A 48 -2.93 -0.47 2.07
CA ALA A 48 -4.10 0.10 1.41
C ALA A 48 -3.90 1.58 0.99
N ALA A 49 -3.13 2.36 1.75
CA ALA A 49 -2.73 3.71 1.35
C ALA A 49 -1.82 3.69 0.12
N HIS A 50 -0.83 2.81 0.11
CA HIS A 50 0.14 2.72 -0.98
C HIS A 50 -0.49 2.23 -2.30
N LEU A 51 -1.32 1.19 -2.24
CA LEU A 51 -1.99 0.63 -3.42
C LEU A 51 -2.92 1.64 -4.13
N ARG A 52 -3.36 2.70 -3.43
CA ARG A 52 -4.16 3.78 -4.04
C ARG A 52 -3.34 4.77 -4.86
N ILE A 53 -2.01 4.78 -4.74
CA ILE A 53 -1.15 5.81 -5.34
C ILE A 53 -0.01 5.25 -6.19
N CYS A 54 0.29 3.95 -6.07
CA CYS A 54 1.44 3.31 -6.72
C CYS A 54 0.98 2.24 -7.70
N ASP A 55 0.86 2.61 -8.99
CA ASP A 55 0.44 1.69 -10.06
C ASP A 55 1.26 0.38 -10.09
N PRO A 56 2.61 0.39 -9.96
CA PRO A 56 3.38 -0.86 -9.94
C PRO A 56 3.00 -1.80 -8.79
N CYS A 57 2.76 -1.27 -7.59
CA CYS A 57 2.35 -2.11 -6.46
C CYS A 57 0.91 -2.62 -6.63
N LEU A 58 0.05 -1.85 -7.31
CA LEU A 58 -1.29 -2.31 -7.68
C LEU A 58 -1.22 -3.46 -8.70
N ASP A 59 -0.37 -3.35 -9.73
CA ASP A 59 -0.15 -4.42 -10.70
C ASP A 59 0.34 -5.72 -10.03
N ASP A 60 1.30 -5.61 -9.08
CA ASP A 60 1.80 -6.76 -8.32
C ASP A 60 0.68 -7.40 -7.46
N TYR A 61 -0.16 -6.58 -6.82
CA TYR A 61 -1.31 -7.02 -6.05
C TYR A 61 -2.35 -7.76 -6.91
N GLU A 62 -2.74 -7.19 -8.04
CA GLU A 62 -3.70 -7.80 -8.98
C GLU A 62 -3.14 -9.10 -9.57
N GLY A 63 -1.85 -9.11 -9.92
CA GLY A 63 -1.14 -10.29 -10.40
C GLY A 63 -1.11 -11.41 -9.36
N LEU A 64 -0.82 -11.08 -8.10
CA LEU A 64 -0.84 -12.05 -7.02
C LEU A 64 -2.25 -12.62 -6.81
N LEU A 65 -3.29 -11.76 -6.73
CA LEU A 65 -4.68 -12.21 -6.63
C LEU A 65 -5.08 -13.15 -7.77
N ALA A 66 -4.69 -12.84 -9.01
CA ALA A 66 -4.97 -13.69 -10.16
C ALA A 66 -4.24 -15.05 -10.07
N ALA A 67 -3.04 -15.08 -9.49
CA ALA A 67 -2.24 -16.30 -9.35
C ALA A 67 -2.77 -17.23 -8.25
N VAL A 68 -3.29 -16.68 -7.14
CA VAL A 68 -3.74 -17.48 -5.98
C VAL A 68 -5.26 -17.68 -5.90
N GLY A 69 -6.04 -16.84 -6.58
CA GLY A 69 -7.52 -16.90 -6.61
C GLY A 69 -8.12 -17.71 -7.76
N ALA A 70 -7.28 -18.41 -8.56
CA ALA A 70 -7.69 -19.28 -9.65
C ALA A 70 -8.28 -20.62 -9.18
#